data_AF-A0A7C5IG14-F1
#
_entry.id   AF-A0A7C5IG14-F1
#
_cell.length_a   1.000
_cell.length_b   1.000
_cell.length_c   1.000
_cell.angle_alpha   90.00
_cell.angle_beta   90.00
_cell.angle_gamma   90.00
#
_symmetry.space_group_name_H-M   'P 1'
#
loop_
_entity.id
_entity.type
_entity.pdbx_description
1 polymer ?
#
loop_
_entity_poly.entity_id
_entity_poly.type
_entity_poly.pdbx_seq_one_letter_code
_entity_poly.pdbx_strand_id
1 'polypeptide(L)'
;AGGGAVEAELAKRLKEYAAKVGGRKQLAIEAFAKSLEIIPKALAENSGLDPVDIMVSLRAAHESPDGKWMGVDVYTGKIEDMMKKGVIEPVKVKEQAIKSAVEAAAMILRIDDVIAAAKPPPTPSKKGEKGASEEE
;
A
#
# COMPACT_ATOMS: atom_id res chain seq x y z
N ALA A 1 14.77 -2.91 -10.21
CA ALA A 1 13.70 -3.50 -11.03
C ALA A 1 12.38 -2.82 -10.68
N GLY A 2 11.39 -2.77 -11.58
CA GLY A 2 10.08 -2.17 -11.34
C GLY A 2 9.03 -3.17 -10.87
N GLY A 3 7.75 -2.96 -11.23
CA GLY A 3 6.67 -3.93 -10.99
C GLY A 3 6.38 -4.19 -9.51
N GLY A 4 6.66 -3.24 -8.62
CA GLY A 4 6.47 -3.42 -7.17
C GLY A 4 7.58 -4.23 -6.48
N ALA A 5 8.62 -4.64 -7.20
CA ALA A 5 9.74 -5.43 -6.65
C ALA A 5 10.53 -4.67 -5.57
N VAL A 6 10.77 -3.38 -5.79
CA VAL A 6 11.52 -2.54 -4.83
C VAL A 6 10.73 -2.39 -3.53
N GLU A 7 9.43 -2.12 -3.65
CA GLU A 7 8.54 -1.95 -2.50
C GLU A 7 8.40 -3.23 -1.69
N ALA A 8 8.29 -4.39 -2.34
CA ALA A 8 8.25 -5.69 -1.69
C ALA A 8 9.58 -6.02 -0.97
N GLU A 9 10.72 -5.79 -1.63
CA GLU A 9 12.04 -6.00 -1.03
C GLU A 9 12.28 -5.08 0.19
N LEU A 10 11.89 -3.80 0.07
CA LEU A 10 11.96 -2.86 1.20
C LEU A 10 11.06 -3.29 2.35
N ALA A 11 9.82 -3.72 2.06
CA ALA A 11 8.90 -4.22 3.07
C ALA A 11 9.48 -5.43 3.83
N LYS A 12 10.10 -6.39 3.13
CA LYS A 12 10.77 -7.54 3.74
C LYS A 12 11.87 -7.09 4.71
N ARG A 13 12.81 -6.28 4.22
CA ARG A 13 13.96 -5.80 5.03
C ARG A 13 13.52 -4.98 6.24
N LEU A 14 12.47 -4.17 6.09
CA LEU A 14 11.91 -3.40 7.20
C LEU A 14 11.27 -4.29 8.26
N LYS A 15 10.58 -5.38 7.88
CA LYS A 15 10.05 -6.36 8.85
C LYS A 15 11.18 -7.07 9.60
N GLU A 16 12.24 -7.48 8.91
CA GLU A 16 13.44 -8.05 9.55
C GLU A 16 14.12 -7.08 10.51
N TYR A 17 14.17 -5.79 10.14
CA TYR A 17 14.70 -4.74 10.99
C TYR A 17 13.79 -4.47 12.20
N ALA A 18 12.47 -4.46 12.01
CA ALA A 18 11.50 -4.25 13.08
C ALA A 18 11.66 -5.25 14.23
N ALA A 19 11.87 -6.53 13.89
CA ALA A 19 12.11 -7.61 14.85
C ALA A 19 13.36 -7.38 15.74
N LYS A 20 14.35 -6.61 15.25
CA LYS A 20 15.56 -6.26 16.01
C LYS A 20 15.36 -5.04 16.94
N VAL A 21 14.36 -4.20 16.67
CA VAL A 21 14.12 -2.96 17.42
C VAL A 21 13.25 -3.21 18.65
N GLY A 22 12.16 -3.96 18.51
CA GLY A 22 11.24 -4.27 19.61
C GLY A 22 10.34 -3.11 20.07
N GLY A 23 9.42 -3.43 20.99
CA GLY A 23 8.54 -2.48 21.66
C GLY A 23 7.58 -1.74 20.73
N ARG A 24 7.17 -0.52 21.09
CA ARG A 24 6.22 0.30 20.30
C ARG A 24 6.78 0.69 18.92
N LYS A 25 8.10 0.85 18.81
CA LYS A 25 8.76 1.22 17.54
C LYS A 25 8.66 0.11 16.50
N GLN A 26 8.73 -1.16 16.92
CA GLN A 26 8.53 -2.31 16.03
C GLN A 26 7.19 -2.21 15.28
N LEU A 27 6.10 -1.94 16.00
CA LEU A 27 4.76 -1.83 15.40
C LEU A 27 4.69 -0.74 14.32
N ALA A 28 5.34 0.41 14.56
CA ALA A 28 5.40 1.49 13.59
C ALA A 28 6.20 1.11 12.33
N ILE A 29 7.32 0.40 12.49
CA ILE A 29 8.15 -0.08 11.38
C ILE A 29 7.39 -1.14 10.56
N GLU A 30 6.70 -2.08 11.23
CA GLU A 30 5.87 -3.09 10.56
C GLU A 30 4.71 -2.47 9.79
N ALA A 31 4.04 -1.45 10.36
CA ALA A 31 2.99 -0.70 9.68
C ALA A 31 3.53 0.02 8.44
N PHE A 32 4.71 0.66 8.55
CA PHE A 32 5.36 1.31 7.42
C PHE A 32 5.75 0.29 6.33
N ALA A 33 6.33 -0.85 6.71
CA ALA A 33 6.65 -1.95 5.79
C ALA A 33 5.41 -2.44 5.04
N LYS A 34 4.30 -2.65 5.75
CA LYS A 34 3.01 -3.04 5.15
C LYS A 34 2.48 -1.97 4.20
N SER A 35 2.69 -0.68 4.49
CA SER A 35 2.23 0.40 3.61
C SER A 35 2.92 0.39 2.24
N LEU A 36 4.19 -0.02 2.15
CA LEU A 36 4.90 -0.12 0.88
C LEU A 36 4.29 -1.16 -0.07
N GLU A 37 3.72 -2.23 0.49
CA GLU A 37 3.03 -3.29 -0.27
C GLU A 37 1.76 -2.79 -0.99
N ILE A 38 1.30 -1.55 -0.76
CA ILE A 38 0.16 -0.97 -1.47
C ILE A 38 0.43 -0.85 -2.98
N ILE A 39 1.68 -0.61 -3.39
CA ILE A 39 2.04 -0.44 -4.79
C ILE A 39 1.85 -1.75 -5.58
N PRO A 40 2.49 -2.88 -5.21
CA PRO A 40 2.23 -4.15 -5.89
C PRO A 40 0.77 -4.61 -5.79
N LYS A 41 0.08 -4.32 -4.67
CA LYS A 41 -1.36 -4.62 -4.54
C LYS A 41 -2.20 -3.82 -5.54
N ALA A 42 -1.94 -2.52 -5.67
CA ALA A 42 -2.64 -1.66 -6.63
C ALA A 42 -2.34 -2.08 -8.08
N LEU A 43 -1.11 -2.52 -8.39
CA LEU A 43 -0.78 -3.09 -9.70
C LEU A 43 -1.62 -4.34 -9.98
N ALA A 44 -1.76 -5.24 -9.01
CA ALA A 44 -2.59 -6.44 -9.15
C ALA A 44 -4.06 -6.07 -9.40
N GLU A 45 -4.63 -5.20 -8.55
CA GLU A 45 -6.02 -4.74 -8.66
C GLU A 45 -6.30 -4.08 -10.01
N ASN A 46 -5.46 -3.14 -10.42
CA ASN A 46 -5.64 -2.41 -11.69
C ASN A 46 -5.45 -3.31 -12.92
N SER A 47 -4.77 -4.46 -12.77
CA SER A 47 -4.56 -5.43 -13.85
C SER A 47 -5.58 -6.56 -13.85
N GLY A 48 -6.59 -6.50 -12.97
CA GLY A 48 -7.63 -7.53 -12.84
C GLY A 48 -7.12 -8.85 -12.26
N LEU A 49 -5.98 -8.85 -11.58
CA LEU A 49 -5.41 -10.02 -10.92
C LEU A 49 -5.96 -10.12 -9.49
N ASP A 50 -5.95 -11.33 -8.91
CA ASP A 50 -6.29 -11.49 -7.49
C ASP A 50 -5.16 -10.89 -6.62
N PRO A 51 -5.43 -9.81 -5.86
CA PRO A 51 -4.40 -9.15 -5.07
C PRO A 51 -3.89 -10.04 -3.93
N VAL A 52 -4.70 -10.95 -3.39
CA VAL A 52 -4.28 -11.87 -2.32
C VAL A 52 -3.25 -12.85 -2.87
N ASP A 53 -3.57 -13.51 -3.98
CA ASP A 53 -2.68 -14.50 -4.59
C ASP A 53 -1.36 -13.88 -5.07
N ILE A 54 -1.43 -12.70 -5.70
CA ILE A 54 -0.24 -11.96 -6.13
C ILE A 54 0.61 -11.57 -4.94
N MET A 55 0.04 -11.04 -3.86
CA MET A 55 0.82 -10.62 -2.70
C MET A 55 1.44 -11.80 -1.94
N VAL A 56 0.75 -12.95 -1.86
CA VAL A 56 1.30 -14.18 -1.28
C VAL A 56 2.47 -14.69 -2.12
N SER A 57 2.28 -14.80 -3.43
CA SER A 57 3.30 -15.26 -4.37
C SER A 57 4.52 -14.34 -4.38
N LEU A 58 4.30 -13.02 -4.33
CA LEU A 58 5.36 -12.03 -4.31
C LEU A 58 6.22 -12.16 -3.05
N ARG A 59 5.60 -12.24 -1.86
CA ARG A 59 6.33 -12.43 -0.61
C ARG A 59 7.15 -13.72 -0.63
N ALA A 60 6.55 -14.84 -1.07
CA ALA A 60 7.26 -16.10 -1.19
C ALA A 60 8.47 -16.02 -2.13
N ALA A 61 8.33 -15.32 -3.26
CA ALA A 61 9.42 -15.13 -4.22
C ALA A 61 10.59 -14.32 -3.63
N HIS A 62 10.30 -13.32 -2.79
CA HIS A 62 11.32 -12.51 -2.11
C HIS A 62 12.04 -13.25 -0.96
N GLU A 63 11.57 -14.42 -0.51
CA GLU A 63 12.31 -15.23 0.46
C GLU A 63 13.55 -15.91 -0.15
N SER A 64 13.56 -16.11 -1.47
CA SER A 64 14.72 -16.65 -2.18
C SER A 64 15.91 -15.67 -2.18
N PRO A 65 17.17 -16.13 -2.11
CA PRO A 65 18.36 -15.27 -2.21
C PRO A 65 18.39 -14.38 -3.46
N ASP A 66 17.82 -14.86 -4.57
CA ASP A 66 17.74 -14.13 -5.85
C ASP A 66 16.41 -13.38 -6.03
N GLY A 67 15.56 -13.37 -5.00
CA GLY A 67 14.20 -12.84 -5.02
C GLY A 67 14.07 -11.33 -5.11
N LYS A 68 15.16 -10.57 -4.91
CA LYS A 68 15.16 -9.09 -4.80
C LYS A 68 14.54 -8.34 -5.99
N TRP A 69 14.49 -8.97 -7.17
CA TRP A 69 13.98 -8.37 -8.40
C TRP A 69 12.63 -8.93 -8.84
N MET A 70 12.05 -9.82 -8.06
CA MET A 70 10.75 -10.40 -8.36
C MET A 70 9.67 -9.33 -8.22
N GLY A 71 8.83 -9.19 -9.22
CA GLY A 71 7.76 -8.20 -9.22
C GLY A 71 6.56 -8.70 -10.00
N VAL A 72 5.49 -7.92 -9.96
CA VAL A 72 4.24 -8.22 -10.66
C VAL A 72 4.41 -7.87 -12.14
N ASP A 73 4.44 -8.88 -13.00
CA ASP A 73 4.27 -8.69 -14.44
C ASP A 73 2.77 -8.60 -14.75
N VAL A 74 2.30 -7.40 -15.04
CA VAL A 74 0.87 -7.13 -15.29
C VAL A 74 0.37 -7.70 -16.61
N TYR A 75 1.28 -8.06 -17.54
CA TYR A 75 0.90 -8.65 -18.82
C TYR A 75 0.75 -10.16 -18.73
N THR A 76 1.62 -10.82 -17.97
CA THR A 76 1.56 -12.28 -17.77
C THR A 76 0.73 -12.69 -16.57
N GLY A 77 0.46 -11.76 -15.65
CA GLY A 77 -0.25 -12.01 -14.40
C GLY A 77 0.56 -12.80 -13.38
N LYS A 78 1.89 -12.86 -13.54
CA LYS A 78 2.78 -13.69 -12.73
C LYS A 78 3.85 -12.87 -12.02
N ILE A 79 4.44 -13.48 -11.00
CA ILE A 79 5.62 -12.94 -10.34
C ILE A 79 6.86 -13.37 -11.14
N GLU A 80 7.56 -12.40 -11.72
CA GLU A 80 8.72 -12.64 -12.58
C GLU A 80 9.88 -11.71 -12.22
N ASP A 81 11.09 -12.05 -12.66
CA ASP A 81 12.26 -11.21 -12.48
C ASP A 81 12.16 -9.97 -13.39
N MET A 82 11.75 -8.85 -12.80
CA MET A 82 11.53 -7.60 -13.51
C MET A 82 12.82 -7.01 -14.08
N MET A 83 13.98 -7.35 -13.51
CA MET A 83 15.27 -6.91 -14.02
C MET A 83 15.61 -7.62 -15.34
N LYS A 84 15.37 -8.93 -15.40
CA LYS A 84 15.53 -9.72 -16.63
C LYS A 84 14.53 -9.34 -17.73
N LYS A 85 13.31 -8.95 -17.35
CA LYS A 85 12.30 -8.42 -18.27
C LYS A 85 12.60 -7.01 -18.77
N GLY A 86 13.62 -6.33 -18.25
CA GLY A 86 13.97 -4.96 -18.63
C GLY A 86 13.04 -3.90 -18.05
N VAL A 87 12.18 -4.26 -17.09
CA VAL A 87 11.31 -3.32 -16.36
C VAL A 87 12.14 -2.68 -15.25
N ILE A 88 12.69 -1.49 -15.54
CA ILE A 88 13.59 -0.77 -14.65
C ILE A 88 13.04 0.62 -14.30
N GLU A 89 13.35 1.07 -13.09
CA GLU A 89 12.98 2.40 -12.60
C GLU A 89 14.22 3.09 -12.02
N PRO A 90 14.39 4.41 -12.23
CA PRO A 90 15.50 5.14 -11.63
C PRO A 90 15.37 5.19 -10.11
N VAL A 91 16.46 4.91 -9.40
CA VAL A 91 16.52 4.96 -7.92
C VAL A 91 16.06 6.32 -7.40
N LYS A 92 16.46 7.41 -8.06
CA LYS A 92 16.07 8.78 -7.70
C LYS A 92 14.56 8.98 -7.64
N VAL A 93 13.79 8.33 -8.53
CA VAL A 93 12.33 8.45 -8.55
C VAL A 93 11.74 7.77 -7.30
N LYS A 94 12.23 6.58 -6.95
CA LYS A 94 11.76 5.83 -5.77
C LYS A 94 12.12 6.54 -4.47
N GLU A 95 13.34 7.05 -4.37
CA GLU A 95 13.76 7.83 -3.20
C GLU A 95 12.88 9.06 -3.01
N GLN A 96 12.61 9.81 -4.08
CA GLN A 96 11.78 11.01 -3.99
C GLN A 96 10.33 10.66 -3.65
N ALA A 97 9.77 9.61 -4.25
CA ALA A 97 8.40 9.18 -3.98
C ALA A 97 8.21 8.82 -2.49
N ILE A 98 9.15 8.06 -1.92
CA ILE A 98 9.09 7.67 -0.50
C ILE A 98 9.26 8.91 0.40
N LYS A 99 10.23 9.79 0.11
CA LYS A 99 10.45 11.02 0.89
C LYS A 99 9.20 11.90 0.91
N SER A 100 8.63 12.19 -0.26
CA SER A 100 7.44 13.04 -0.37
C SER A 100 6.21 12.40 0.28
N ALA A 101 6.02 11.08 0.14
CA ALA A 101 4.92 10.38 0.82
C ALA A 101 5.05 10.45 2.35
N VAL A 102 6.26 10.27 2.88
CA VAL A 102 6.53 10.37 4.32
C VAL A 102 6.31 11.80 4.83
N GLU A 103 6.77 12.82 4.11
CA GLU A 103 6.55 14.23 4.46
C GLU A 103 5.05 14.55 4.52
N ALA A 104 4.28 14.13 3.50
CA ALA A 104 2.84 14.33 3.47
C ALA A 104 2.13 13.62 4.64
N ALA A 105 2.45 12.34 4.88
CA ALA A 105 1.86 11.58 5.99
C ALA A 105 2.21 12.22 7.34
N ALA A 106 3.47 12.65 7.53
CA ALA A 106 3.91 13.30 8.76
C ALA A 106 3.24 14.66 8.98
N MET A 107 2.94 15.43 7.93
CA MET A 107 2.17 16.67 8.05
C MET A 107 0.77 16.39 8.59
N ILE A 108 0.06 15.40 8.03
CA ILE A 108 -1.30 15.06 8.46
C ILE A 108 -1.31 14.49 9.89
N LEU A 109 -0.37 13.60 10.22
CA LEU A 109 -0.29 12.99 11.56
C LEU A 109 0.02 13.97 12.69
N ARG A 110 0.52 15.17 12.40
CA ARG A 110 0.81 16.22 13.38
C ARG A 110 -0.39 17.15 13.63
N ILE A 111 -1.48 17.00 12.89
CA ILE A 111 -2.68 17.83 13.08
C ILE A 111 -3.47 17.22 14.24
N ASP A 112 -3.53 17.95 15.35
CA ASP A 112 -4.33 17.55 16.52
C ASP A 112 -5.80 18.01 16.42
N ASP A 113 -6.06 19.14 15.76
CA ASP A 113 -7.41 19.71 15.62
C ASP A 113 -7.59 20.47 14.29
N VAL A 114 -8.83 20.51 13.79
CA VAL A 114 -9.20 21.18 12.53
C VAL A 114 -10.33 22.19 12.82
N ILE A 115 -10.01 23.47 12.68
CA ILE A 115 -10.98 24.55 12.85
C ILE A 115 -11.58 24.89 11.49
N ALA A 116 -12.85 24.51 11.27
CA ALA A 116 -13.59 24.89 10.07
C ALA A 116 -14.08 26.35 10.15
N ALA A 117 -13.74 27.15 9.13
CA ALA A 117 -14.12 28.57 9.09
C ALA A 117 -15.62 28.82 8.85
N ALA A 118 -16.36 27.83 8.35
CA ALA A 118 -17.78 27.94 8.09
C ALA A 118 -18.51 26.63 8.44
N LYS A 119 -19.79 26.73 8.80
CA LYS A 119 -20.63 25.54 9.02
C LYS A 119 -20.76 24.76 7.71
N PRO A 120 -20.53 23.43 7.71
CA PRO A 120 -20.85 22.62 6.55
C PRO A 120 -22.35 22.78 6.23
N PRO A 121 -22.73 22.77 4.95
CA PRO A 121 -24.12 22.86 4.55
C PRO A 121 -24.91 21.72 5.20
N PRO A 122 -26.18 21.97 5.60
CA PRO A 122 -27.01 20.93 6.20
C PRO A 122 -27.08 19.74 5.24
N THR A 123 -26.67 18.56 5.72
CA THR A 123 -26.88 17.31 5.01
C THR A 123 -28.38 17.16 4.75
N PRO A 124 -28.81 16.84 3.52
CA PRO A 124 -30.23 16.66 3.24
C PRO A 124 -30.76 15.53 4.12
N SER A 125 -31.68 15.86 5.04
CA SER A 125 -32.41 14.89 5.81
C SER A 125 -33.12 13.94 4.85
N LYS A 126 -32.86 12.64 4.93
CA LYS A 126 -33.73 11.63 4.31
C LYS A 126 -35.14 11.87 4.83
N LYS A 127 -36.01 12.48 4.01
CA LYS A 127 -37.46 12.54 4.29
C LYS A 127 -37.94 11.10 4.36
N GLY A 128 -38.61 10.77 5.46
CA GLY A 128 -38.86 9.41 5.90
C GLY A 128 -39.58 8.52 4.89
N GLU A 129 -39.15 7.27 4.85
CA GLU A 129 -40.03 6.14 4.57
C GLU A 129 -41.04 6.06 5.73
N LYS A 130 -42.21 6.69 5.55
CA LYS A 130 -43.38 6.36 6.36
C LYS A 130 -43.78 4.93 6.01
N GLY A 131 -43.88 4.10 7.04
CA GLY A 131 -44.22 2.69 6.96
C GLY A 131 -45.48 2.43 6.14
N ALA A 132 -45.42 1.37 5.35
CA ALA A 132 -46.58 0.78 4.71
C ALA A 132 -47.45 0.10 5.79
N SER A 133 -48.62 0.70 6.02
CA SER A 133 -49.91 0.07 6.29
C SER A 133 -49.97 -1.12 7.28
N GLU A 134 -50.40 -0.83 8.50
CA GLU A 134 -51.37 -1.67 9.23
C GLU A 134 -52.77 -1.07 8.99
N GLU A 135 -53.75 -1.94 8.67
CA GLU A 135 -55.23 -1.81 8.49
C GLU A 135 -55.58 -2.72 7.29
N GLU A 136 -56.34 -3.81 7.35
CA GLU A 136 -57.28 -4.44 8.31
C GLU A 136 -57.05 -5.96 8.40
#